data_AF-A0A924BNH6-F1
#
_entry.id   AF-A0A924BNH6-F1
#
_cell.length_a   1.000
_cell.length_b   1.000
_cell.length_c   1.000
_cell.angle_alpha   90.00
_cell.angle_beta   90.00
_cell.angle_gamma   90.00
#
_symmetry.space_group_name_H-M   'P 1'
#
loop_
_entity.id
_entity.type
_entity.pdbx_description
1 polymer ?
#
loop_
_entity_poly.entity_id
_entity_poly.type
_entity_poly.pdbx_seq_one_letter_code
_entity_poly.pdbx_strand_id
1 'polypeptide(L)'
;LARQQQGDVAQVMVVPYAATPGAQAALGLRAVLATVLAPVLGDGLQAQIMPTVAFGAEDDTAARVPLPAGSTLVVALFDLAATPETENQGRFVQQLAARAPAGASAVLMVDEAAFRQRFGGDSKRLAERREAWRAFAETQGTLPVFADLAAPDLVAGSKALQRAMASPLRGTSP
;
A
#
# COMPACT_ATOMS: atom_id res chain seq x y z
N LEU A 1 14.56 14.98 35.43
CA LEU A 1 13.71 15.51 34.33
C LEU A 1 13.44 14.38 33.35
N ALA A 2 12.42 13.57 33.65
CA ALA A 2 12.04 12.41 32.87
C ALA A 2 11.19 12.84 31.68
N ARG A 3 11.76 12.81 30.49
CA ARG A 3 11.02 12.75 29.23
C ARG A 3 11.23 11.35 28.68
N GLN A 4 10.55 10.37 29.27
CA GLN A 4 10.31 9.11 28.57
C GLN A 4 9.45 9.48 27.38
N GLN A 5 10.06 9.50 26.20
CA GLN A 5 9.30 9.53 24.95
C GLN A 5 8.41 8.29 24.99
N GLN A 6 7.12 8.51 25.22
CA GLN A 6 6.09 7.49 25.06
C GLN A 6 6.35 6.87 23.69
N GLY A 7 6.70 5.58 23.67
CA GLY A 7 7.09 4.88 22.45
C GLY A 7 5.95 4.99 21.45
N ASP A 8 6.16 5.82 20.43
CA ASP A 8 5.17 6.06 19.39
C ASP A 8 5.07 4.76 18.60
N VAL A 9 4.03 3.99 18.92
CA VAL A 9 3.72 2.72 18.26
C VAL A 9 3.45 3.06 16.80
N ALA A 10 4.35 2.66 15.91
CA ALA A 10 4.14 2.91 14.49
C ALA A 10 2.91 2.18 13.98
N GLN A 11 1.91 2.97 13.60
CA GLN A 11 0.69 2.47 13.00
C GLN A 11 0.82 2.46 11.47
N VAL A 12 0.53 1.32 10.88
CA VAL A 12 0.46 1.14 9.42
C VAL A 12 -0.99 0.88 9.05
N MET A 13 -1.52 1.74 8.20
CA MET A 13 -2.89 1.63 7.69
C MET A 13 -2.83 1.07 6.28
N VAL A 14 -3.37 -0.13 6.07
CA VAL A 14 -3.51 -0.73 4.74
C VAL A 14 -4.95 -0.56 4.31
N VAL A 15 -5.19 0.08 3.19
CA VAL A 15 -6.53 0.36 2.65
C VAL A 15 -6.68 -0.38 1.31
N PRO A 16 -7.34 -1.55 1.30
CA PRO A 16 -7.63 -2.27 0.07
C PRO A 16 -8.66 -1.53 -0.77
N TYR A 17 -8.51 -1.59 -2.09
CA TYR A 17 -9.45 -1.04 -3.05
C TYR A 17 -9.93 -2.11 -4.03
N ALA A 18 -11.25 -2.18 -4.22
CA ALA A 18 -12.02 -3.09 -5.07
C ALA A 18 -11.87 -4.60 -4.78
N ALA A 19 -10.75 -5.05 -4.20
CA ALA A 19 -10.47 -6.44 -3.87
C ALA A 19 -9.98 -6.58 -2.43
N THR A 20 -10.62 -7.48 -1.68
CA THR A 20 -10.20 -7.82 -0.31
C THR A 20 -9.05 -8.82 -0.35
N PRO A 21 -7.89 -8.55 0.30
CA PRO A 21 -6.81 -9.52 0.37
C PRO A 21 -7.26 -10.78 1.13
N GLY A 22 -6.90 -11.95 0.61
CA GLY A 22 -7.12 -13.20 1.33
C GLY A 22 -6.25 -13.31 2.59
N ALA A 23 -6.57 -14.26 3.47
CA ALA A 23 -5.84 -14.44 4.74
C ALA A 23 -4.33 -14.62 4.55
N GLN A 24 -3.92 -15.40 3.53
CA GLN A 24 -2.51 -15.61 3.22
C GLN A 24 -1.81 -14.32 2.74
N ALA A 25 -2.46 -13.54 1.88
CA ALA A 25 -1.96 -12.25 1.43
C ALA A 25 -1.81 -11.26 2.60
N ALA A 26 -2.77 -11.25 3.53
CA ALA A 26 -2.68 -10.44 4.75
C ALA A 26 -1.48 -10.81 5.63
N LEU A 27 -1.14 -12.11 5.73
CA LEU A 27 0.06 -12.56 6.45
C LEU A 27 1.34 -12.13 5.73
N GLY A 28 1.42 -12.33 4.42
CA GLY A 28 2.60 -11.92 3.64
C GLY A 28 2.83 -10.42 3.66
N LEU A 29 1.75 -9.62 3.60
CA LEU A 29 1.81 -8.17 3.78
C LEU A 29 2.42 -7.78 5.12
N ARG A 30 1.94 -8.38 6.22
CA ARG A 30 2.50 -8.14 7.56
C ARG A 30 3.99 -8.48 7.63
N ALA A 31 4.41 -9.56 6.97
CA ALA A 31 5.82 -9.97 6.92
C ALA A 31 6.70 -8.96 6.15
N VAL A 32 6.23 -8.44 5.00
CA VAL A 32 6.93 -7.40 4.24
C VAL A 32 7.05 -6.11 5.07
N LEU A 33 5.95 -5.67 5.69
CA LEU A 33 5.93 -4.49 6.55
C LEU A 33 6.89 -4.64 7.73
N ALA A 34 6.84 -5.77 8.44
CA ALA A 34 7.73 -6.04 9.57
C ALA A 34 9.21 -6.01 9.17
N THR A 35 9.56 -6.55 8.02
CA THR A 35 10.96 -6.57 7.55
C THR A 35 11.52 -5.16 7.32
N VAL A 36 10.69 -4.22 6.84
CA VAL A 36 11.11 -2.83 6.62
C VAL A 36 11.09 -2.00 7.89
N LEU A 37 10.08 -2.21 8.74
CA LEU A 37 9.74 -1.29 9.82
C LEU A 37 10.31 -1.73 11.18
N ALA A 38 10.51 -3.03 11.43
CA ALA A 38 11.05 -3.52 12.70
C ALA A 38 12.41 -2.91 13.07
N PRO A 39 13.38 -2.68 12.14
CA PRO A 39 14.65 -2.04 12.49
C PRO A 39 14.51 -0.60 13.02
N VAL A 40 13.42 0.08 12.67
CA VAL A 40 13.16 1.49 13.04
C VAL A 40 12.23 1.59 14.24
N LEU A 41 11.28 0.66 14.36
CA LEU A 41 10.11 0.78 15.23
C LEU A 41 10.05 -0.31 16.31
N GLY A 42 10.95 -1.29 16.25
CA GLY A 42 11.01 -2.42 17.17
C GLY A 42 9.74 -3.28 17.15
N ASP A 43 9.45 -3.92 18.27
CA ASP A 43 8.33 -4.87 18.43
C ASP A 43 6.94 -4.19 18.47
N GLY A 44 6.89 -2.86 18.33
CA GLY A 44 5.66 -2.06 18.41
C GLY A 44 4.90 -1.89 17.08
N LEU A 45 5.23 -2.61 16.01
CA LEU A 45 4.55 -2.45 14.73
C LEU A 45 3.07 -2.87 14.80
N GLN A 46 2.16 -1.93 14.59
CA GLN A 46 0.73 -2.21 14.47
C GLN A 46 0.26 -1.99 13.04
N ALA A 47 0.10 -3.08 12.29
CA ALA A 47 -0.50 -3.05 10.96
C ALA A 47 -2.00 -3.38 11.03
N GLN A 48 -2.83 -2.47 10.53
CA GLN A 48 -4.28 -2.64 10.40
C GLN A 48 -4.67 -2.68 8.93
N ILE A 49 -5.37 -3.73 8.52
CA ILE A 49 -6.02 -3.81 7.21
C ILE A 49 -7.45 -3.29 7.38
N MET A 50 -7.76 -2.22 6.68
CA MET A 50 -9.06 -1.57 6.71
C MET A 50 -10.08 -2.35 5.89
N PRO A 51 -11.39 -2.14 6.13
CA PRO A 51 -12.41 -2.60 5.21
C PRO A 51 -12.11 -2.15 3.77
N THR A 52 -12.29 -3.05 2.82
CA THR A 52 -12.06 -2.77 1.39
C THR A 52 -12.99 -1.66 0.91
N VAL A 53 -12.41 -0.64 0.29
CA VAL A 53 -13.17 0.39 -0.42
C VAL A 53 -13.66 -0.20 -1.73
N ALA A 54 -14.98 -0.18 -1.95
CA ALA A 54 -15.57 -0.68 -3.18
C ALA A 54 -15.22 0.22 -4.37
N PHE A 55 -15.19 -0.37 -5.57
CA PHE A 55 -15.09 0.40 -6.81
C PHE A 55 -16.29 1.34 -6.96
N GLY A 56 -16.06 2.59 -7.31
CA GLY A 56 -17.07 3.65 -7.39
C GLY A 56 -17.41 4.29 -6.04
N ALA A 57 -16.67 3.98 -4.97
CA ALA A 57 -16.88 4.51 -3.63
C ALA A 57 -15.70 5.40 -3.16
N GLU A 58 -14.92 5.93 -4.10
CA GLU A 58 -13.71 6.72 -3.83
C GLU A 58 -14.09 7.97 -3.02
N ASP A 59 -15.06 8.75 -3.48
CA ASP A 59 -15.42 10.04 -2.88
C ASP A 59 -16.09 9.92 -1.50
N ASP A 60 -16.80 8.82 -1.24
CA ASP A 60 -17.56 8.64 0.00
C ASP A 60 -16.85 7.77 1.03
N THR A 61 -16.43 6.57 0.62
CA THR A 61 -15.85 5.59 1.54
C THR A 61 -14.38 5.89 1.77
N ALA A 62 -13.60 6.19 0.71
CA ALA A 62 -12.18 6.50 0.88
C ALA A 62 -11.98 7.77 1.70
N ALA A 63 -12.86 8.77 1.59
CA ALA A 63 -12.86 9.97 2.42
C ALA A 63 -13.16 9.72 3.91
N ARG A 64 -13.74 8.57 4.26
CA ARG A 64 -14.14 8.22 5.63
C ARG A 64 -13.26 7.15 6.28
N VAL A 65 -12.35 6.51 5.53
CA VAL A 65 -11.42 5.52 6.08
C VAL A 65 -10.64 6.16 7.24
N PRO A 66 -10.72 5.63 8.47
CA PRO A 66 -9.96 6.17 9.60
C PRO A 66 -8.46 6.07 9.36
N LEU A 67 -7.77 7.23 9.40
CA LEU A 67 -6.31 7.33 9.38
C LEU A 67 -5.88 8.04 10.68
N PRO A 68 -5.56 7.29 11.75
CA PRO A 68 -5.16 7.87 13.03
C PRO A 68 -3.96 8.80 12.88
N ALA A 69 -3.88 9.87 13.68
CA ALA A 69 -2.81 10.86 13.59
C ALA A 69 -1.39 10.28 13.81
N GLY A 70 -1.28 9.16 14.55
CA GLY A 70 -0.02 8.43 14.75
C GLY A 70 0.33 7.44 13.63
N SER A 71 -0.39 7.45 12.50
CA SER A 71 -0.04 6.61 11.35
C SER A 71 1.28 7.07 10.76
N THR A 72 2.21 6.12 10.58
CA THR A 72 3.54 6.37 10.00
C THR A 72 3.59 5.95 8.52
N LEU A 73 2.71 5.04 8.12
CA LEU A 73 2.60 4.54 6.75
C LEU A 73 1.13 4.28 6.41
N VAL A 74 0.70 4.76 5.25
CA VAL A 74 -0.59 4.47 4.64
C VAL A 74 -0.34 3.74 3.32
N VAL A 75 -0.92 2.56 3.15
CA VAL A 75 -0.75 1.71 1.96
C VAL A 75 -2.07 1.64 1.21
N ALA A 76 -2.11 2.19 0.00
CA ALA A 76 -3.17 1.91 -0.95
C ALA A 76 -2.89 0.54 -1.60
N LEU A 77 -3.74 -0.46 -1.34
CA LEU A 77 -3.54 -1.83 -1.80
C LEU A 77 -4.50 -2.18 -2.95
N PHE A 78 -3.93 -2.65 -4.06
CA PHE A 78 -4.65 -3.03 -5.27
C PHE A 78 -4.34 -4.47 -5.68
N ASP A 79 -5.25 -5.09 -6.43
CA ASP A 79 -5.00 -6.36 -7.13
C ASP A 79 -4.41 -6.09 -8.52
N LEU A 80 -3.35 -6.81 -8.90
CA LEU A 80 -2.67 -6.65 -10.18
C LEU A 80 -3.58 -6.86 -11.40
N ALA A 81 -4.63 -7.68 -11.27
CA ALA A 81 -5.57 -7.94 -12.34
C ALA A 81 -6.45 -6.73 -12.68
N ALA A 82 -6.58 -5.75 -11.77
CA ALA A 82 -7.29 -4.52 -12.04
C ALA A 82 -6.52 -3.66 -13.06
N THR A 83 -7.27 -2.98 -13.93
CA THR A 83 -6.71 -1.96 -14.82
C THR A 83 -6.65 -0.65 -14.05
N PRO A 84 -5.47 -0.02 -13.93
CA PRO A 84 -5.37 1.27 -13.26
C PRO A 84 -5.93 2.38 -14.17
N GLU A 85 -6.81 3.21 -13.61
CA GLU A 85 -7.49 4.31 -14.27
C GLU A 85 -7.40 5.58 -13.40
N THR A 86 -7.28 6.75 -14.03
CA THR A 86 -7.13 8.04 -13.32
C THR A 86 -8.40 8.38 -12.54
N GLU A 87 -9.54 8.09 -13.14
CA GLU A 87 -10.89 8.38 -12.64
C GLU A 87 -11.22 7.58 -11.38
N ASN A 88 -10.61 6.41 -11.20
CA ASN A 88 -10.94 5.47 -10.13
C ASN A 88 -9.75 5.32 -9.17
N GLN A 89 -8.73 4.55 -9.55
CA GLN A 89 -7.55 4.32 -8.72
C GLN A 89 -6.79 5.62 -8.47
N GLY A 90 -6.72 6.52 -9.46
CA GLY A 90 -6.10 7.84 -9.31
C GLY A 90 -6.79 8.68 -8.24
N ARG A 91 -8.12 8.81 -8.30
CA ARG A 91 -8.90 9.50 -7.27
C ARG A 91 -8.68 8.89 -5.88
N PHE A 92 -8.73 7.57 -5.78
CA PHE A 92 -8.53 6.86 -4.51
C PHE A 92 -7.15 7.15 -3.89
N VAL A 93 -6.05 7.04 -4.66
CA VAL A 93 -4.72 7.30 -4.11
C VAL A 93 -4.51 8.76 -3.76
N GLN A 94 -5.06 9.70 -4.54
CA GLN A 94 -4.98 11.13 -4.24
C GLN A 94 -5.71 11.48 -2.94
N GLN A 95 -6.90 10.91 -2.72
CA GLN A 95 -7.64 11.13 -1.48
C GLN A 95 -6.93 10.53 -0.26
N LEU A 96 -6.38 9.32 -0.38
CA LEU A 96 -5.61 8.73 0.72
C LEU A 96 -4.35 9.54 1.02
N ALA A 97 -3.63 10.00 0.00
CA ALA A 97 -2.42 10.80 0.18
C ALA A 97 -2.73 12.18 0.78
N ALA A 98 -3.81 12.84 0.37
CA ALA A 98 -4.24 14.11 0.94
C ALA A 98 -4.68 14.00 2.41
N ARG A 99 -5.17 12.83 2.83
CA ARG A 99 -5.62 12.55 4.21
C ARG A 99 -4.55 11.92 5.08
N ALA A 100 -3.41 11.53 4.51
CA ALA A 100 -2.32 10.93 5.26
C ALA A 100 -1.82 11.93 6.33
N PRO A 101 -1.61 11.49 7.59
CA PRO A 101 -1.11 12.37 8.64
C PRO A 101 0.23 13.00 8.27
N ALA A 102 0.49 14.20 8.80
CA ALA A 102 1.77 14.87 8.58
C ALA A 102 2.94 13.98 9.02
N GLY A 103 3.91 13.76 8.13
CA GLY A 103 5.06 12.88 8.37
C GLY A 103 4.82 11.41 8.03
N ALA A 104 3.58 11.00 7.74
CA ALA A 104 3.30 9.66 7.24
C ALA A 104 3.71 9.52 5.77
N SER A 105 4.26 8.36 5.40
CA SER A 105 4.43 8.01 3.98
C SER A 105 3.14 7.40 3.45
N ALA A 106 2.65 7.87 2.31
CA ALA A 106 1.59 7.19 1.56
C ALA A 106 2.21 6.43 0.37
N VAL A 107 1.92 5.14 0.22
CA VAL A 107 2.49 4.29 -0.83
C VAL A 107 1.42 3.52 -1.59
N LEU A 108 1.71 3.23 -2.86
CA LEU A 108 0.89 2.36 -3.71
C LEU A 108 1.50 0.96 -3.73
N MET A 109 0.72 -0.04 -3.33
CA MET A 109 1.11 -1.45 -3.39
C MET A 109 0.15 -2.26 -4.27
N VAL A 110 0.71 -3.18 -5.05
CA VAL A 110 -0.02 -4.04 -5.98
C VAL A 110 0.27 -5.50 -5.65
N ASP A 111 -0.76 -6.23 -5.25
CA ASP A 111 -0.71 -7.67 -4.97
C ASP A 111 -0.79 -8.48 -6.26
N GLU A 112 0.16 -9.38 -6.46
CA GLU A 112 0.26 -10.24 -7.63
C GLU A 112 -0.32 -11.63 -7.41
N ALA A 113 -0.68 -11.99 -6.17
CA ALA A 113 -1.01 -13.36 -5.78
C ALA A 113 -2.12 -13.97 -6.64
N ALA A 114 -3.28 -13.32 -6.73
CA ALA A 114 -4.42 -13.82 -7.49
C ALA A 114 -4.12 -13.91 -8.99
N PHE A 115 -3.36 -12.95 -9.52
CA PHE A 115 -2.96 -12.95 -10.91
C PHE A 115 -2.01 -14.11 -11.23
N ARG A 116 -0.99 -14.34 -10.39
CA ARG A 116 -0.05 -15.45 -10.52
C ARG A 116 -0.72 -16.80 -10.37
N GLN A 117 -1.69 -16.94 -9.47
CA GLN A 117 -2.45 -18.17 -9.33
C GLN A 117 -3.21 -18.52 -10.62
N ARG A 118 -3.77 -17.52 -11.32
CA ARG A 118 -4.55 -17.71 -12.56
C ARG A 118 -3.66 -17.88 -13.80
N PHE A 119 -2.51 -17.22 -13.84
CA PHE A 119 -1.70 -17.07 -15.06
C PHE A 119 -0.24 -17.51 -14.89
N GLY A 120 0.11 -18.26 -13.85
CA GLY A 120 1.48 -18.44 -13.31
C GLY A 120 2.60 -18.89 -14.24
N GLY A 121 2.32 -19.26 -15.50
CA GLY A 121 3.33 -19.51 -16.53
C GLY A 121 3.58 -18.36 -17.51
N ASP A 122 2.73 -17.33 -17.53
CA ASP A 122 2.77 -16.24 -18.52
C ASP A 122 3.50 -15.01 -17.98
N SER A 123 4.84 -15.07 -18.03
CA SER A 123 5.73 -14.00 -17.59
C SER A 123 5.54 -12.71 -18.40
N LYS A 124 5.15 -12.82 -19.67
CA LYS A 124 4.90 -11.66 -20.54
C LYS A 124 3.67 -10.90 -20.05
N ARG A 125 2.57 -11.61 -19.79
CA ARG A 125 1.33 -10.98 -19.31
C ARG A 125 1.51 -10.36 -17.93
N LEU A 126 2.28 -10.99 -17.04
CA LEU A 126 2.65 -10.41 -15.76
C LEU A 126 3.45 -9.11 -15.95
N ALA A 127 4.44 -9.10 -16.84
CA ALA A 127 5.25 -7.92 -17.15
C ALA A 127 4.39 -6.78 -17.72
N GLU A 128 3.47 -7.08 -18.64
CA GLU A 128 2.54 -6.10 -19.21
C GLU A 128 1.62 -5.48 -18.15
N ARG A 129 1.17 -6.25 -17.15
CA ARG A 129 0.38 -5.70 -16.04
C ARG A 129 1.23 -4.85 -15.10
N ARG A 130 2.44 -5.29 -14.75
CA ARG A 130 3.38 -4.48 -13.97
C ARG A 130 3.68 -3.15 -14.67
N GLU A 131 3.86 -3.16 -15.99
CA GLU A 131 4.14 -1.96 -16.76
C GLU A 131 2.98 -0.97 -16.74
N ALA A 132 1.74 -1.45 -16.91
CA ALA A 132 0.56 -0.60 -16.77
C ALA A 132 0.47 0.08 -15.40
N TRP A 133 0.76 -0.66 -14.32
CA TRP A 133 0.79 -0.11 -12.97
C TRP A 133 1.97 0.83 -12.70
N ARG A 134 3.13 0.61 -13.33
CA ARG A 134 4.27 1.55 -13.27
C ARG A 134 3.94 2.86 -13.95
N ALA A 135 3.49 2.80 -15.20
CA ALA A 135 3.08 3.99 -15.95
C ALA A 135 2.01 4.78 -15.16
N PHE A 136 1.03 4.09 -14.57
CA PHE A 136 0.05 4.73 -13.69
C PHE A 136 0.70 5.40 -12.48
N ALA A 137 1.52 4.68 -11.70
CA ALA A 137 2.18 5.22 -10.51
C ALA A 137 3.08 6.43 -10.83
N GLU A 138 3.73 6.44 -11.99
CA GLU A 138 4.50 7.58 -12.49
C GLU A 138 3.62 8.82 -12.69
N THR A 139 2.40 8.67 -13.23
CA THR A 139 1.45 9.81 -13.32
C THR A 139 1.03 10.35 -11.95
N GLN A 140 1.13 9.52 -10.90
CA GLN A 140 0.87 9.90 -9.51
C GLN A 140 2.14 10.39 -8.78
N GLY A 141 3.29 10.46 -9.47
CA GLY A 141 4.56 10.92 -8.90
C GLY A 141 5.17 9.98 -7.86
N THR A 142 4.88 8.67 -7.93
CA THR A 142 5.37 7.67 -6.97
C THR A 142 5.92 6.41 -7.65
N LEU A 143 6.43 5.47 -6.86
CA LEU A 143 6.84 4.15 -7.30
C LEU A 143 5.89 3.08 -6.75
N PRO A 144 5.42 2.12 -7.57
CA PRO A 144 4.58 1.04 -7.10
C PRO A 144 5.42 -0.02 -6.36
N VAL A 145 4.86 -0.59 -5.30
CA VAL A 145 5.40 -1.77 -4.63
C VAL A 145 4.69 -3.01 -5.15
N PHE A 146 5.37 -3.81 -5.97
CA PHE A 146 4.84 -5.09 -6.45
C PHE A 146 5.24 -6.21 -5.49
N ALA A 147 4.27 -7.01 -5.04
CA ALA A 147 4.54 -8.18 -4.22
C ALA A 147 3.52 -9.29 -4.51
N ASP A 148 3.99 -10.53 -4.64
CA ASP A 148 3.13 -11.70 -4.46
C ASP A 148 2.88 -11.84 -2.97
N LEU A 149 1.76 -11.34 -2.45
CA LEU A 149 1.53 -11.36 -1.01
C LEU A 149 1.21 -12.76 -0.49
N ALA A 150 0.86 -13.72 -1.35
CA ALA A 150 0.66 -15.10 -0.93
C ALA A 150 1.99 -15.83 -0.69
N ALA A 151 3.05 -15.44 -1.40
CA ALA A 151 4.41 -15.96 -1.28
C ALA A 151 5.46 -14.85 -1.49
N PRO A 152 5.61 -13.91 -0.54
CA PRO A 152 6.42 -12.72 -0.77
C PRO A 152 7.91 -13.03 -0.77
N ASP A 153 8.64 -12.51 -1.77
CA ASP A 153 10.07 -12.29 -1.66
C ASP A 153 10.30 -11.12 -0.71
N LEU A 154 10.59 -11.43 0.56
CA LEU A 154 10.75 -10.43 1.61
C LEU A 154 11.90 -9.48 1.33
N VAL A 155 12.98 -9.91 0.66
CA VAL A 155 14.13 -9.05 0.35
C VAL A 155 13.75 -8.05 -0.74
N ALA A 156 13.15 -8.54 -1.83
CA ALA A 156 12.73 -7.68 -2.93
C ALA A 156 11.57 -6.74 -2.51
N GLY A 157 10.57 -7.27 -1.82
CA GLY A 157 9.41 -6.51 -1.34
C GLY A 157 9.82 -5.40 -0.37
N SER A 158 10.74 -5.69 0.56
CA SER A 158 11.23 -4.69 1.51
C SER A 158 12.00 -3.56 0.83
N LYS A 159 12.88 -3.89 -0.11
CA LYS A 159 13.61 -2.87 -0.90
C LYS A 159 12.65 -2.01 -1.73
N ALA A 160 11.63 -2.62 -2.34
CA ALA A 160 10.63 -1.89 -3.11
C ALA A 160 9.83 -0.94 -2.20
N LEU A 161 9.39 -1.43 -1.03
CA LEU A 161 8.67 -0.61 -0.05
C LEU A 161 9.52 0.56 0.48
N GLN A 162 10.79 0.34 0.82
CA GLN A 162 11.71 1.40 1.23
C GLN A 162 11.87 2.49 0.16
N ARG A 163 11.98 2.09 -1.12
CA ARG A 163 12.04 3.05 -2.24
C ARG A 163 10.75 3.83 -2.41
N ALA A 164 9.60 3.18 -2.27
CA ALA A 164 8.30 3.85 -2.35
C ALA A 164 8.11 4.83 -1.18
N MET A 165 8.54 4.48 0.04
CA MET A 165 8.53 5.39 1.19
C MET A 165 9.44 6.61 1.01
N ALA A 166 10.54 6.47 0.25
CA ALA A 166 11.40 7.60 -0.12
C ALA A 166 10.83 8.48 -1.24
N SER A 167 9.82 7.98 -1.97
CA SER A 167 9.09 8.70 -3.02
C SER A 167 7.56 8.58 -2.81
N PRO A 168 7.04 9.02 -1.65
CA PRO A 168 5.66 8.76 -1.28
C PRO A 168 4.69 9.52 -2.20
N LEU A 169 3.48 8.99 -2.31
CA LEU A 169 2.35 9.68 -2.93
C LEU A 169 2.20 11.07 -2.30
N ARG A 170 1.99 12.08 -3.14
CA ARG A 170 1.70 13.44 -2.71
C ARG A 170 0.26 13.73 -3.06
N GLY A 171 -0.55 14.03 -2.05
CA GLY A 171 -1.90 14.52 -2.29
C GLY A 171 -1.82 15.86 -3.01
N THR A 172 -2.52 15.99 -4.14
CA THR A 172 -2.79 17.30 -4.71
C THR A 172 -3.76 18.02 -3.77
N SER A 173 -3.32 19.15 -3.20
CA SER A 173 -4.21 20.04 -2.45
C SER A 173 -5.34 20.49 -3.40
N PRO A 174 -6.61 20.47 -2.95
CA PRO A 174 -7.74 20.93 -3.77
C PRO A 174 -7.60 22.41 -4.16
#